data_AF-R5NMM4-F1
#
_entry.id   AF-R5NMM4-F1
#
_cell.length_a   1.000
_cell.length_b   1.000
_cell.length_c   1.000
_cell.angle_alpha   90.00
_cell.angle_beta   90.00
_cell.angle_gamma   90.00
#
_symmetry.space_group_name_H-M   'P 1'
#
loop_
_entity.id
_entity.type
_entity.pdbx_description
1 polymer ?
#
loop_
_entity_poly.entity_id
_entity_poly.type
_entity_poly.pdbx_seq_one_letter_code
_entity_poly.pdbx_strand_id
1 'polypeptide(L)'
;MNINEVYYVFRDNGYLVMPTNLPYINFFAKKNEDAGIMNIIGCIDEKVIDKFNTDDLDNISFQIERKFLFSGMKDVNIIFIINSDNLEKHKVFCEGKAKVWIIDTICRRLIIFENQPEDFDALRNKIEVVISGNQSNKTQYNKKNTRKEYPWITIILMAMNIVYFFILEYMGSTENTLFMLKHGALYYVNVFQKHEYYRLVTCMFMHFGFAHLLNNMFSLYLLGSEAEKFYGKIRFTIIYVVSGIFASLSSVLYQQSIGGYSISAGASGAIYGVMGALLVRIVEGRRKNMSAFSKMGLVLILLIMAGQNSGNVDNIAHIGGFVTGMICGIVSYLLVNRKNIENQ
;
A
#
# COMPACT_ATOMS: atom_id res chain seq x y z
N MET A 1 -14.36 17.56 -7.03
CA MET A 1 -15.03 18.27 -5.92
C MET A 1 -15.19 19.72 -6.35
N ASN A 2 -16.27 20.42 -6.00
CA ASN A 2 -16.41 21.82 -6.39
C ASN A 2 -15.66 22.70 -5.38
N ILE A 3 -14.60 23.41 -5.81
CA ILE A 3 -13.81 24.32 -4.94
C ILE A 3 -14.69 25.38 -4.26
N ASN A 4 -15.84 25.67 -4.86
CA ASN A 4 -16.83 26.59 -4.34
C ASN A 4 -17.33 26.21 -2.93
N GLU A 5 -17.32 24.94 -2.55
CA GLU A 5 -17.72 24.51 -1.19
C GLU A 5 -16.75 25.07 -0.13
N VAL A 6 -15.45 25.08 -0.43
CA VAL A 6 -14.42 25.62 0.46
C VAL A 6 -14.53 27.15 0.55
N TYR A 7 -15.00 27.82 -0.51
CA TYR A 7 -15.20 29.27 -0.49
C TYR A 7 -16.30 29.70 0.47
N TYR A 8 -17.33 28.88 0.67
CA TYR A 8 -18.34 29.15 1.70
C TYR A 8 -17.72 29.13 3.11
N VAL A 9 -16.79 28.20 3.38
CA VAL A 9 -16.06 28.19 4.66
C VAL A 9 -15.34 29.51 4.90
N PHE A 10 -14.69 30.08 3.89
CA PHE A 10 -14.00 31.37 4.07
C PHE A 10 -14.99 32.50 4.39
N ARG A 11 -16.08 32.59 3.64
CA ARG A 11 -17.11 33.62 3.84
C ARG A 11 -17.74 33.54 5.21
N ASP A 12 -18.10 32.33 5.65
CA ASP A 12 -18.68 32.09 6.99
C ASP A 12 -17.71 32.44 8.13
N ASN A 13 -16.41 32.51 7.84
CA ASN A 13 -15.36 32.86 8.80
C ASN A 13 -14.87 34.30 8.66
N GLY A 14 -15.61 35.15 7.95
CA GLY A 14 -15.36 36.59 7.85
C GLY A 14 -14.34 36.98 6.80
N TYR A 15 -13.97 36.08 5.88
CA TYR A 15 -13.14 36.43 4.74
C TYR A 15 -13.98 37.01 3.61
N LEU A 16 -13.53 38.14 3.07
CA LEU A 16 -14.14 38.80 1.93
C LEU A 16 -13.33 38.53 0.66
N VAL A 17 -14.01 38.42 -0.48
CA VAL A 17 -13.33 38.30 -1.78
C VAL A 17 -12.51 39.56 -2.03
N MET A 18 -11.21 39.38 -2.27
CA MET A 18 -10.31 40.47 -2.61
C MET A 18 -10.25 40.61 -4.14
N PRO A 19 -10.64 41.76 -4.71
CA PRO A 19 -10.53 41.98 -6.15
C PRO A 19 -9.05 42.02 -6.55
N THR A 20 -8.68 41.20 -7.53
CA THR A 20 -7.32 41.16 -8.07
C THR A 20 -7.32 41.08 -9.60
N ASN A 21 -6.23 41.53 -10.20
CA ASN A 21 -5.99 41.39 -11.64
C ASN A 21 -5.34 40.03 -11.99
N LEU A 22 -5.27 39.09 -11.05
CA LEU A 22 -4.71 37.76 -11.26
C LEU A 22 -5.87 36.81 -11.62
N PRO A 23 -6.12 36.51 -12.91
CA PRO A 23 -7.33 35.81 -13.35
C PRO A 23 -7.40 34.35 -12.88
N TYR A 24 -6.30 33.83 -12.33
CA TYR A 24 -6.11 32.41 -12.05
C TYR A 24 -6.12 32.07 -10.56
N ILE A 25 -6.11 33.08 -9.68
CA ILE A 25 -6.09 32.90 -8.23
C ILE A 25 -7.23 33.71 -7.62
N ASN A 26 -8.11 33.01 -6.90
CA ASN A 26 -9.17 33.67 -6.15
C ASN A 26 -8.63 34.04 -4.76
N PHE A 27 -8.57 35.33 -4.46
CA PHE A 27 -8.08 35.80 -3.16
C PHE A 27 -9.23 36.13 -2.22
N PHE A 28 -9.04 35.76 -0.96
CA PHE A 28 -9.93 36.05 0.15
C PHE A 28 -9.12 36.71 1.26
N ALA A 29 -9.61 37.79 1.85
CA ALA A 29 -8.90 38.54 2.88
C ALA A 29 -9.80 38.79 4.10
N LYS A 30 -9.19 38.72 5.28
CA LYS A 30 -9.81 39.04 6.57
C LYS A 30 -8.87 39.94 7.35
N LYS A 31 -9.35 41.13 7.68
CA LYS A 31 -8.61 42.11 8.48
C LYS A 31 -9.01 41.96 9.94
N ASN A 32 -8.03 41.83 10.83
CA ASN A 32 -8.22 41.95 12.27
C ASN A 32 -7.80 43.35 12.70
N GLU A 33 -8.77 44.23 12.93
CA GLU A 33 -8.54 45.66 13.18
C GLU A 33 -7.82 45.91 14.51
N ASP A 34 -8.16 45.16 15.55
CA ASP A 34 -7.56 45.32 16.89
C ASP A 34 -6.08 44.91 16.91
N ALA A 35 -5.74 43.86 16.15
CA ALA A 35 -4.39 43.33 16.09
C ALA A 35 -3.52 44.00 15.00
N GLY A 36 -4.13 44.66 14.01
CA GLY A 36 -3.43 45.14 12.83
C GLY A 36 -2.85 44.01 11.96
N ILE A 37 -3.52 42.85 11.95
CA ILE A 37 -3.09 41.66 11.20
C ILE A 37 -4.02 41.46 10.00
N MET A 38 -3.45 41.16 8.84
CA MET A 38 -4.20 40.78 7.63
C MET A 38 -3.98 39.29 7.33
N ASN A 39 -5.05 38.51 7.25
CA ASN A 39 -5.00 37.12 6.80
C ASN A 39 -5.51 37.04 5.36
N ILE A 40 -4.75 36.42 4.46
CA ILE A 40 -5.05 36.30 3.03
C ILE A 40 -4.95 34.84 2.60
N ILE A 41 -5.94 34.39 1.83
CA ILE A 41 -6.02 33.05 1.27
C ILE A 41 -6.06 33.18 -0.25
N GLY A 42 -5.11 32.56 -0.95
CA GLY A 42 -5.11 32.44 -2.41
C GLY A 42 -5.51 31.04 -2.86
N CYS A 43 -6.62 30.90 -3.58
CA CYS A 43 -7.11 29.61 -4.06
C CYS A 43 -6.80 29.40 -5.54
N ILE A 44 -6.13 28.28 -5.85
CA ILE A 44 -5.70 27.93 -7.20
C ILE A 44 -6.41 26.65 -7.63
N ASP A 45 -7.04 26.71 -8.80
CA ASP A 45 -7.76 25.58 -9.39
C ASP A 45 -6.81 24.58 -10.07
N GLU A 46 -7.18 23.29 -10.03
CA GLU A 46 -6.42 22.19 -10.65
C GLU A 46 -6.18 22.40 -12.15
N LYS A 47 -7.07 23.11 -12.84
CA LYS A 47 -6.93 23.40 -14.29
C LYS A 47 -5.83 24.40 -14.62
N VAL A 48 -5.34 25.13 -13.62
CA VAL A 48 -4.46 26.29 -13.85
C VAL A 48 -3.16 26.20 -13.06
N ILE A 49 -3.09 25.38 -12.02
CA ILE A 49 -1.88 25.20 -11.22
C ILE A 49 -0.64 24.84 -12.06
N ASP A 50 -0.82 24.09 -13.14
CA ASP A 50 0.24 23.72 -14.08
C ASP A 50 0.91 24.89 -14.81
N LYS A 51 0.32 26.09 -14.73
CA LYS A 51 0.91 27.32 -15.29
C LYS A 51 1.85 28.04 -14.32
N PHE A 52 1.92 27.58 -13.07
CA PHE A 52 2.74 28.19 -12.03
C PHE A 52 3.95 27.30 -11.71
N ASN A 53 5.01 27.93 -11.21
CA ASN A 53 6.12 27.28 -10.52
C ASN A 53 6.20 27.80 -9.07
N THR A 54 7.13 27.25 -8.27
CA THR A 54 7.36 27.66 -6.88
C THR A 54 7.69 29.14 -6.74
N ASP A 55 8.54 29.66 -7.64
CA ASP A 55 8.99 31.06 -7.60
C ASP A 55 7.84 32.02 -7.88
N ASP A 56 6.86 31.63 -8.70
CA ASP A 56 5.67 32.44 -8.97
C ASP A 56 4.85 32.66 -7.69
N LEU A 57 4.61 31.61 -6.89
CA LEU A 57 3.87 31.74 -5.64
C LEU A 57 4.65 32.55 -4.60
N ASP A 58 5.96 32.35 -4.52
CA ASP A 58 6.85 33.11 -3.64
C ASP A 58 6.81 34.61 -3.99
N ASN A 59 6.90 34.93 -5.28
CA ASN A 59 6.83 36.31 -5.77
C ASN A 59 5.47 36.95 -5.51
N ILE A 60 4.37 36.23 -5.75
CA ILE A 60 3.02 36.71 -5.48
C ILE A 60 2.84 36.97 -3.98
N SER A 61 3.25 36.03 -3.13
CA SER A 61 3.21 36.18 -1.67
C SER A 61 3.94 37.44 -1.22
N PHE A 62 5.18 37.62 -1.69
CA PHE A 62 6.02 38.75 -1.34
C PHE A 62 5.43 40.10 -1.78
N GLN A 63 4.86 40.18 -2.98
CA GLN A 63 4.24 41.41 -3.47
C GLN A 63 3.00 41.80 -2.67
N ILE A 64 2.16 40.81 -2.32
CA ILE A 64 0.95 41.04 -1.51
C ILE A 64 1.34 41.50 -0.10
N GLU A 65 2.27 40.80 0.54
CA GLU A 65 2.77 41.13 1.87
C GLU A 65 3.29 42.57 1.91
N ARG A 66 4.21 42.93 1.00
CA ARG A 66 4.75 44.30 0.92
C ARG A 66 3.64 45.34 0.77
N LYS A 67 2.69 45.11 -0.14
CA LYS A 67 1.60 46.06 -0.39
C LYS A 67 0.80 46.39 0.87
N PHE A 68 0.46 45.38 1.67
CA PHE A 68 -0.35 45.58 2.86
C PHE A 68 0.45 46.12 4.05
N LEU A 69 1.73 45.76 4.18
CA LEU A 69 2.63 46.38 5.15
C LEU A 69 2.77 47.90 4.88
N PHE A 70 2.95 48.31 3.61
CA PHE A 70 2.96 49.74 3.25
C PHE A 70 1.63 50.44 3.50
N SER A 71 0.53 49.69 3.49
CA SER A 71 -0.81 50.23 3.77
C SER A 71 -1.09 50.38 5.29
N GLY A 72 -0.09 50.09 6.14
CA GLY A 72 -0.17 50.28 7.59
C GLY A 72 -0.56 49.03 8.39
N MET A 73 -0.60 47.85 7.77
CA MET A 73 -0.77 46.58 8.50
C MET A 73 0.52 46.26 9.26
N LYS A 74 0.40 45.72 10.48
CA LYS A 74 1.55 45.30 11.30
C LYS A 74 2.11 43.96 10.85
N ASP A 75 1.24 43.06 10.42
CA ASP A 75 1.60 41.72 9.96
C ASP A 75 0.62 41.24 8.87
N VAL A 76 1.12 40.42 7.94
CA VAL A 76 0.36 39.90 6.81
C VAL A 76 0.63 38.41 6.66
N ASN A 77 -0.37 37.60 6.99
CA ASN A 77 -0.30 36.14 6.87
C ASN A 77 -0.99 35.70 5.58
N ILE A 78 -0.25 35.00 4.72
CA ILE A 78 -0.74 34.53 3.43
C ILE A 78 -0.62 33.02 3.37
N ILE A 79 -1.66 32.34 2.88
CA ILE A 79 -1.62 30.92 2.55
C ILE A 79 -2.24 30.67 1.18
N PHE A 80 -1.64 29.76 0.41
CA PHE A 80 -2.23 29.26 -0.83
C PHE A 80 -2.88 27.92 -0.61
N ILE A 81 -4.08 27.74 -1.16
CA ILE A 81 -4.80 26.48 -1.17
C ILE A 81 -4.89 26.02 -2.62
N ILE A 82 -4.18 24.94 -2.92
CA ILE A 82 -4.05 24.39 -4.27
C ILE A 82 -4.95 23.17 -4.39
N ASN A 83 -5.89 23.21 -5.33
CA ASN A 83 -6.58 21.99 -5.75
C ASN A 83 -5.68 21.18 -6.68
N SER A 84 -5.53 19.89 -6.38
CA SER A 84 -4.64 19.00 -7.12
C SER A 84 -5.27 17.64 -7.34
N ASP A 85 -5.31 17.22 -8.60
CA ASP A 85 -5.57 15.84 -9.01
C ASP A 85 -4.28 14.99 -9.07
N ASN A 86 -3.10 15.63 -8.93
CA ASN A 86 -1.79 15.01 -8.97
C ASN A 86 -0.89 15.52 -7.84
N LEU A 87 -1.06 14.92 -6.65
CA LEU A 87 -0.30 15.29 -5.45
C LEU A 87 1.23 15.19 -5.65
N GLU A 88 1.72 14.16 -6.35
CA GLU A 88 3.16 13.98 -6.56
C GLU A 88 3.80 15.08 -7.40
N LYS A 89 3.04 15.63 -8.37
CA LYS A 89 3.48 16.74 -9.19
C LYS A 89 3.44 18.06 -8.41
N HIS A 90 2.36 18.31 -7.67
CA HIS A 90 2.14 19.62 -7.02
C HIS A 90 2.70 19.74 -5.61
N LYS A 91 3.24 18.66 -5.01
CA LYS A 91 3.91 18.77 -3.70
C LYS A 91 5.15 19.69 -3.72
N VAL A 92 5.76 19.90 -4.88
CA VAL A 92 6.92 20.80 -5.04
C VAL A 92 6.61 22.23 -4.59
N PHE A 93 5.35 22.68 -4.70
CA PHE A 93 4.93 24.00 -4.21
C PHE A 93 5.09 24.14 -2.69
N CYS A 94 5.09 23.04 -1.94
CA CYS A 94 5.33 23.06 -0.50
C CYS A 94 6.83 23.18 -0.14
N GLU A 95 7.76 23.07 -1.10
CA GLU A 95 9.20 23.25 -0.88
C GLU A 95 9.63 24.73 -1.00
N GLY A 96 8.77 25.58 -1.58
CA GLY A 96 8.97 27.02 -1.70
C GLY A 96 8.82 27.78 -0.38
N LYS A 97 8.98 29.11 -0.43
CA LYS A 97 8.81 29.99 0.75
C LYS A 97 7.35 30.28 1.05
N ALA A 98 6.47 30.24 0.05
CA ALA A 98 5.06 30.44 0.21
C ALA A 98 4.44 29.35 1.10
N LYS A 99 3.52 29.74 1.98
CA LYS A 99 2.73 28.79 2.76
C LYS A 99 1.67 28.16 1.85
N VAL A 100 1.64 26.83 1.77
CA VAL A 100 0.80 26.09 0.83
C VAL A 100 0.13 24.91 1.52
N TRP A 101 -1.18 24.80 1.34
CA TRP A 101 -1.96 23.59 1.59
C TRP A 101 -2.46 23.01 0.26
N ILE A 102 -2.52 21.69 0.18
CA ILE A 102 -2.99 21.00 -1.03
C ILE A 102 -4.28 20.26 -0.73
N ILE A 103 -5.32 20.50 -1.52
CA ILE A 103 -6.55 19.71 -1.52
C ILE A 103 -6.40 18.63 -2.60
N ASP A 104 -6.28 17.38 -2.17
CA ASP A 104 -6.26 16.21 -3.05
C ASP A 104 -7.69 15.96 -3.54
N THR A 105 -7.97 16.34 -4.78
CA THR A 105 -9.33 16.28 -5.35
C THR A 105 -9.79 14.85 -5.64
N ILE A 106 -8.84 13.91 -5.77
CA ILE A 106 -9.09 12.47 -5.94
C ILE A 106 -9.46 11.84 -4.61
N CYS A 107 -8.65 12.05 -3.57
CA CYS A 107 -8.87 11.43 -2.26
C CYS A 107 -9.81 12.23 -1.35
N ARG A 108 -10.23 13.42 -1.76
CA ARG A 108 -11.07 14.35 -0.97
C ARG A 108 -10.52 14.54 0.43
N ARG A 109 -9.32 15.09 0.51
CA ARG A 109 -8.66 15.40 1.78
C ARG A 109 -7.75 16.62 1.65
N LEU A 110 -7.60 17.33 2.76
CA LEU A 110 -6.59 18.35 2.92
C LEU A 110 -5.25 17.69 3.26
N ILE A 111 -4.19 18.08 2.56
CA ILE A 111 -2.81 17.64 2.77
C ILE A 111 -1.99 18.85 3.21
N ILE A 112 -1.35 18.71 4.37
CA ILE A 112 -0.45 19.68 4.95
C ILE A 112 0.89 18.96 5.17
N PHE A 113 1.95 19.46 4.55
CA PHE A 113 3.29 18.89 4.69
C PHE A 113 3.95 19.37 5.98
N GLU A 114 4.95 18.64 6.49
CA GLU A 114 5.57 18.89 7.79
C GLU A 114 6.21 20.29 7.92
N ASN A 115 6.63 20.87 6.80
CA ASN A 115 7.23 22.20 6.73
C ASN A 115 6.19 23.33 6.52
N GLN A 116 4.90 23.00 6.50
CA GLN A 116 3.80 23.93 6.28
C GLN A 116 3.05 24.21 7.58
N PRO A 117 2.37 25.37 7.72
CA PRO A 117 1.66 25.71 8.94
C PRO A 117 0.54 24.68 9.21
N GLU A 118 0.50 24.18 10.45
CA GLU A 118 -0.47 23.17 10.85
C GLU A 118 -1.92 23.70 10.79
N ASP A 119 -2.13 24.97 11.10
CA ASP A 119 -3.43 25.63 11.00
C ASP A 119 -3.24 27.07 10.50
N PHE A 120 -4.33 27.64 9.98
CA PHE A 120 -4.40 29.02 9.48
C PHE A 120 -5.76 29.59 9.85
N ASP A 121 -5.79 30.56 10.77
CA ASP A 121 -7.01 31.22 11.28
C ASP A 121 -8.13 30.24 11.73
N ALA A 122 -7.75 29.11 12.34
CA ALA A 122 -8.69 28.06 12.75
C ALA A 122 -9.58 27.52 11.61
N LEU A 123 -9.06 27.52 10.38
CA LEU A 123 -9.78 27.07 9.19
C LEU A 123 -9.55 25.60 8.89
N ARG A 124 -8.46 24.97 9.35
CA ARG A 124 -8.13 23.59 8.98
C ARG A 124 -9.30 22.63 9.16
N ASN A 125 -9.81 22.52 10.38
CA ASN A 125 -10.90 21.58 10.70
C ASN A 125 -12.17 21.88 9.90
N LYS A 126 -12.46 23.16 9.66
CA LYS A 126 -13.66 23.59 8.93
C LYS A 126 -13.57 23.19 7.45
N ILE A 127 -12.39 23.35 6.85
CA ILE A 127 -12.10 22.92 5.49
C ILE A 127 -12.12 21.39 5.38
N GLU A 128 -11.51 20.66 6.33
CA GLU A 128 -11.52 19.19 6.35
C GLU A 128 -12.94 18.61 6.42
N VAL A 129 -13.82 19.20 7.24
CA VAL A 129 -15.24 18.80 7.35
C VAL A 129 -15.97 18.98 6.02
N VAL A 130 -15.78 20.12 5.36
CA VAL A 130 -16.44 20.38 4.08
C VAL A 130 -15.91 19.47 2.97
N ILE A 131 -14.59 19.25 2.91
CA ILE A 131 -13.96 18.36 1.93
C ILE A 131 -14.43 16.90 2.08
N SER A 132 -14.60 16.44 3.31
CA SER A 132 -15.04 15.07 3.58
C SER A 132 -16.53 14.82 3.30
N GLY A 133 -17.33 15.88 3.09
CA GLY A 133 -18.79 15.81 2.92
C GLY A 133 -19.48 15.23 4.16
N ASN A 134 -20.80 15.00 4.12
CA ASN A 134 -21.59 14.35 5.19
C ASN A 134 -21.20 12.88 5.51
N GLN A 135 -19.91 12.53 5.44
CA GLN A 135 -19.28 11.43 6.16
C GLN A 135 -18.92 11.80 7.61
N SER A 136 -19.46 12.91 8.12
CA SER A 136 -19.32 13.45 9.48
C SER A 136 -19.98 12.60 10.59
N ASN A 137 -20.42 11.36 10.30
CA ASN A 137 -20.74 10.34 11.31
C ASN A 137 -19.72 9.19 11.39
N LYS A 138 -18.58 9.24 10.68
CA LYS A 138 -17.50 8.23 10.83
C LYS A 138 -16.11 8.78 11.15
N THR A 139 -15.94 10.08 11.31
CA THR A 139 -14.59 10.67 11.35
C THR A 139 -14.47 11.91 12.25
N GLN A 140 -14.82 11.77 13.53
CA GLN A 140 -14.21 12.62 14.56
C GLN A 140 -13.70 11.71 15.68
N TYR A 141 -12.40 11.85 15.99
CA TYR A 141 -11.62 11.05 16.94
C TYR A 141 -11.34 9.57 16.54
N ASN A 142 -10.62 9.40 15.43
CA ASN A 142 -9.44 8.54 15.48
C ASN A 142 -8.26 9.43 15.03
N LYS A 143 -7.52 10.04 15.96
CA LYS A 143 -6.23 9.41 16.34
C LYS A 143 -6.34 7.92 16.03
N LYS A 144 -6.06 7.54 14.77
CA LYS A 144 -5.41 6.26 14.62
C LYS A 144 -4.17 6.43 15.48
N ASN A 145 -4.25 5.89 16.70
CA ASN A 145 -3.43 4.72 16.96
C ASN A 145 -3.28 4.03 15.61
N THR A 146 -2.22 4.36 14.87
CA THR A 146 -1.57 3.36 14.08
C THR A 146 -1.17 2.33 15.12
N ARG A 147 -2.13 1.51 15.58
CA ARG A 147 -1.84 0.14 15.89
C ARG A 147 -1.12 -0.25 14.61
N LYS A 148 0.21 -0.37 14.69
CA LYS A 148 0.97 -1.07 13.67
C LYS A 148 0.12 -2.30 13.40
N GLU A 149 -0.52 -2.34 12.25
CA GLU A 149 -1.21 -3.56 11.84
C GLU A 149 -0.08 -4.51 11.51
N TYR A 150 0.41 -5.16 12.56
CA TYR A 150 1.41 -6.17 12.43
C TYR A 150 0.81 -7.26 11.55
N PRO A 151 1.57 -7.78 10.57
CA PRO A 151 1.12 -8.84 9.70
C PRO A 151 1.10 -10.15 10.50
N TRP A 152 0.11 -10.27 11.38
CA TRP A 152 0.02 -11.33 12.38
C TRP A 152 -0.07 -12.70 11.73
N ILE A 153 -0.82 -12.83 10.63
CA ILE A 153 -0.90 -14.11 9.92
C ILE A 153 0.45 -14.45 9.30
N THR A 154 1.12 -13.47 8.68
CA THR A 154 2.46 -13.66 8.13
C THR A 154 3.45 -14.10 9.21
N ILE A 155 3.44 -13.44 10.37
CA ILE A 155 4.30 -13.77 11.52
C ILE A 155 3.98 -15.17 12.04
N ILE A 156 2.70 -15.54 12.17
CA ILE A 156 2.29 -16.88 12.61
C ILE A 156 2.76 -17.94 11.62
N LEU A 157 2.57 -17.73 10.32
CA LEU A 157 3.05 -18.65 9.28
C LEU A 157 4.57 -18.80 9.34
N MET A 158 5.31 -17.71 9.49
CA MET A 158 6.76 -17.75 9.67
C MET A 158 7.15 -18.53 10.92
N ALA A 159 6.51 -18.26 12.06
CA ALA A 159 6.77 -18.95 13.32
C ALA A 159 6.50 -20.46 13.19
N MET A 160 5.40 -20.87 12.54
CA MET A 160 5.10 -22.28 12.28
C MET A 160 6.21 -22.96 11.47
N ASN A 161 6.70 -22.32 10.40
CA ASN A 161 7.79 -22.83 9.58
C ASN A 161 9.11 -22.96 10.36
N ILE A 162 9.47 -21.92 11.12
CA ILE A 162 10.71 -21.89 11.91
C ILE A 162 10.67 -22.95 13.01
N VAL A 163 9.57 -23.02 13.77
CA VAL A 163 9.39 -24.01 14.84
C VAL A 163 9.45 -25.42 14.26
N TYR A 164 8.72 -25.68 13.18
CA TYR A 164 8.70 -27.03 12.60
C TYR A 164 10.06 -27.43 12.02
N PHE A 165 10.79 -26.50 11.41
CA PHE A 165 12.16 -26.73 10.96
C PHE A 165 13.08 -27.16 12.10
N PHE A 166 13.08 -26.43 13.22
CA PHE A 166 13.93 -26.78 14.35
C PHE A 166 13.52 -28.09 15.04
N ILE A 167 12.23 -28.44 15.03
CA ILE A 167 11.78 -29.77 15.48
C ILE A 167 12.37 -30.86 14.60
N LEU A 168 12.32 -30.71 13.28
CA LEU A 168 12.87 -31.70 12.34
C LEU A 168 14.40 -31.80 12.42
N GLU A 169 15.09 -30.68 12.57
CA GLU A 169 16.54 -30.64 12.74
C GLU A 169 16.98 -31.25 14.09
N TYR A 170 16.17 -31.09 15.14
CA TYR A 170 16.42 -31.76 16.43
C TYR A 170 16.22 -33.27 16.36
N MET A 171 15.20 -33.73 15.60
CA MET A 171 14.87 -35.15 15.46
C MET A 171 15.78 -35.90 14.47
N GLY A 172 16.51 -35.19 13.62
CA GLY A 172 17.33 -35.80 12.58
C GLY A 172 18.10 -34.76 11.79
N SER A 173 17.94 -34.75 10.46
CA SER A 173 18.60 -33.77 9.61
C SER A 173 17.66 -33.33 8.51
N THR A 174 17.43 -32.03 8.42
CA THR A 174 16.62 -31.43 7.36
C THR A 174 17.29 -31.48 5.99
N GLU A 175 18.59 -31.78 5.94
CA GLU A 175 19.33 -32.02 4.69
C GLU A 175 19.24 -33.48 4.20
N ASN A 176 18.77 -34.40 5.06
CA ASN A 176 18.59 -35.80 4.68
C ASN A 176 17.23 -36.01 4.00
N THR A 177 17.25 -36.27 2.69
CA THR A 177 16.06 -36.47 1.87
C THR A 177 15.15 -37.61 2.36
N LEU A 178 15.71 -38.73 2.79
CA LEU A 178 14.92 -39.87 3.26
C LEU A 178 14.25 -39.58 4.61
N PHE A 179 14.95 -38.88 5.50
CA PHE A 179 14.40 -38.39 6.75
C PHE A 179 13.22 -37.44 6.48
N MET A 180 13.40 -36.46 5.59
CA MET A 180 12.35 -35.51 5.21
C MET A 180 11.14 -36.22 4.58
N LEU A 181 11.37 -37.20 3.70
CA LEU A 181 10.30 -38.02 3.13
C LEU A 181 9.51 -38.77 4.22
N LYS A 182 10.18 -39.36 5.20
CA LYS A 182 9.52 -40.06 6.32
C LYS A 182 8.61 -39.12 7.14
N HIS A 183 8.96 -37.84 7.24
CA HIS A 183 8.28 -36.86 8.09
C HIS A 183 7.26 -35.96 7.36
N GLY A 184 6.94 -36.25 6.10
CA GLY A 184 5.85 -35.56 5.40
C GLY A 184 6.27 -34.72 4.19
N ALA A 185 7.51 -34.81 3.73
CA ALA A 185 7.91 -34.19 2.47
C ALA A 185 7.12 -34.78 1.28
N LEU A 186 7.02 -34.00 0.22
CA LEU A 186 6.15 -34.31 -0.91
C LEU A 186 6.82 -35.30 -1.86
N TYR A 187 6.13 -36.40 -2.14
CA TYR A 187 6.51 -37.36 -3.17
C TYR A 187 5.25 -37.98 -3.79
N TYR A 188 5.19 -38.01 -5.13
CA TYR A 188 3.96 -38.38 -5.84
C TYR A 188 3.50 -39.82 -5.52
N VAL A 189 4.42 -40.76 -5.31
CA VAL A 189 4.09 -42.14 -4.93
C VAL A 189 3.36 -42.18 -3.60
N ASN A 190 3.83 -41.44 -2.60
CA ASN A 190 3.16 -41.38 -1.30
C ASN A 190 1.76 -40.76 -1.43
N VAL A 191 1.60 -39.72 -2.24
CA VAL A 191 0.31 -39.06 -2.44
C VAL A 191 -0.68 -39.96 -3.18
N PHE A 192 -0.29 -40.55 -4.31
CA PHE A 192 -1.22 -41.26 -5.18
C PHE A 192 -1.34 -42.76 -4.89
N GLN A 193 -0.26 -43.43 -4.48
CA GLN A 193 -0.26 -44.88 -4.22
C GLN A 193 -0.48 -45.21 -2.74
N LYS A 194 -0.02 -44.36 -1.82
CA LYS A 194 -0.21 -44.55 -0.36
C LYS A 194 -1.32 -43.69 0.24
N HIS A 195 -1.99 -42.87 -0.59
CA HIS A 195 -3.09 -42.00 -0.17
C HIS A 195 -2.73 -41.00 0.95
N GLU A 196 -1.45 -40.61 1.03
CA GLU A 196 -0.94 -39.70 2.06
C GLU A 196 -1.18 -38.22 1.66
N TYR A 197 -2.45 -37.85 1.42
CA TYR A 197 -2.84 -36.53 0.89
C TYR A 197 -2.47 -35.35 1.80
N TYR A 198 -2.31 -35.60 3.10
CA TYR A 198 -1.83 -34.60 4.07
C TYR A 198 -0.49 -33.98 3.64
N ARG A 199 0.32 -34.71 2.86
CA ARG A 199 1.61 -34.25 2.32
C ARG A 199 1.50 -33.01 1.46
N LEU A 200 0.37 -32.81 0.79
CA LEU A 200 0.11 -31.61 -0.03
C LEU A 200 0.14 -30.33 0.81
N VAL A 201 -0.16 -30.43 2.11
CA VAL A 201 -0.14 -29.33 3.07
C VAL A 201 1.11 -29.37 3.94
N THR A 202 1.49 -30.54 4.48
CA THR A 202 2.63 -30.59 5.42
C THR A 202 3.94 -30.19 4.77
N CYS A 203 4.15 -30.51 3.48
CA CYS A 203 5.36 -30.13 2.77
C CYS A 203 5.55 -28.61 2.69
N MET A 204 4.47 -27.83 2.78
CA MET A 204 4.52 -26.35 2.78
C MET A 204 5.24 -25.78 4.01
N PHE A 205 5.34 -26.57 5.08
CA PHE A 205 5.94 -26.16 6.35
C PHE A 205 7.36 -26.72 6.57
N MET A 206 7.82 -27.59 5.67
CA MET A 206 9.11 -28.27 5.75
C MET A 206 10.14 -27.56 4.86
N HIS A 207 11.41 -27.50 5.28
CA HIS A 207 12.46 -26.85 4.50
C HIS A 207 13.74 -27.68 4.52
N PHE A 208 14.40 -27.80 3.36
CA PHE A 208 15.70 -28.47 3.23
C PHE A 208 16.83 -27.51 3.62
N GLY A 209 17.40 -27.69 4.81
CA GLY A 209 18.51 -26.89 5.30
C GLY A 209 18.15 -25.44 5.65
N PHE A 210 19.04 -24.80 6.39
CA PHE A 210 18.80 -23.48 6.97
C PHE A 210 18.68 -22.36 5.92
N ALA A 211 19.50 -22.41 4.87
CA ALA A 211 19.49 -21.38 3.81
C ALA A 211 18.15 -21.33 3.06
N HIS A 212 17.54 -22.49 2.81
CA HIS A 212 16.24 -22.56 2.14
C HIS A 212 15.13 -22.00 3.04
N LEU A 213 15.15 -22.31 4.35
CA LEU A 213 14.24 -21.72 5.32
C LEU A 213 14.38 -20.19 5.33
N LEU A 214 15.61 -19.67 5.47
CA LEU A 214 15.88 -18.24 5.56
C LEU A 214 15.30 -17.48 4.36
N ASN A 215 15.56 -17.97 3.14
CA ASN A 215 15.06 -17.35 1.91
C ASN A 215 13.52 -17.35 1.85
N ASN A 216 12.87 -18.46 2.23
CA ASN A 216 11.41 -18.51 2.28
C ASN A 216 10.84 -17.55 3.33
N MET A 217 11.43 -17.49 4.52
CA MET A 217 10.95 -16.60 5.59
C MET A 217 11.11 -15.13 5.21
N PHE A 218 12.23 -14.78 4.56
CA PHE A 218 12.44 -13.44 4.05
C PHE A 218 11.43 -13.07 2.96
N SER A 219 11.23 -13.95 1.97
CA SER A 219 10.25 -13.73 0.90
C SER A 219 8.81 -13.70 1.42
N LEU A 220 8.46 -14.58 2.35
CA LEU A 220 7.15 -14.60 3.01
C LEU A 220 6.92 -13.33 3.81
N TYR A 221 7.92 -12.81 4.52
CA TYR A 221 7.76 -11.53 5.22
C TYR A 221 7.50 -10.40 4.23
N LEU A 222 8.30 -10.28 3.17
CA LEU A 222 8.18 -9.17 2.21
C LEU A 222 6.85 -9.19 1.44
N LEU A 223 6.46 -10.33 0.91
CA LEU A 223 5.23 -10.45 0.11
C LEU A 223 4.00 -10.69 0.98
N GLY A 224 4.12 -11.54 1.99
CA GLY A 224 3.02 -11.88 2.91
C GLY A 224 2.54 -10.67 3.69
N SER A 225 3.44 -9.84 4.22
CA SER A 225 3.03 -8.62 4.93
C SER A 225 2.28 -7.64 4.04
N GLU A 226 2.71 -7.51 2.78
CA GLU A 226 2.07 -6.66 1.80
C GLU A 226 0.70 -7.23 1.37
N ALA A 227 0.63 -8.54 1.14
CA ALA A 227 -0.60 -9.22 0.79
C ALA A 227 -1.63 -9.23 1.94
N GLU A 228 -1.21 -9.47 3.19
CA GLU A 228 -2.06 -9.41 4.37
C GLU A 228 -2.63 -8.01 4.56
N LYS A 229 -1.83 -6.96 4.32
CA LYS A 229 -2.28 -5.58 4.34
C LYS A 229 -3.32 -5.27 3.26
N PHE A 230 -3.16 -5.82 2.06
CA PHE A 230 -4.09 -5.55 0.95
C PHE A 230 -5.36 -6.37 0.98
N TYR A 231 -5.24 -7.67 1.23
CA TYR A 231 -6.34 -8.62 1.17
C TYR A 231 -7.04 -8.77 2.53
N GLY A 232 -6.38 -8.38 3.62
CA GLY A 232 -6.81 -8.68 4.97
C GLY A 232 -6.50 -10.14 5.36
N LYS A 233 -6.53 -10.41 6.67
CA LYS A 233 -6.10 -11.68 7.29
C LYS A 233 -6.73 -12.93 6.66
N ILE A 234 -8.05 -12.94 6.50
CA ILE A 234 -8.80 -14.12 6.04
C ILE A 234 -8.47 -14.44 4.58
N ARG A 235 -8.56 -13.46 3.69
CA ARG A 235 -8.33 -13.67 2.25
C ARG A 235 -6.87 -13.98 1.97
N PHE A 236 -5.94 -13.33 2.66
CA PHE A 236 -4.52 -13.68 2.59
C PHE A 236 -4.27 -15.14 2.99
N THR A 237 -4.86 -15.59 4.10
CA THR A 237 -4.73 -16.99 4.55
C THR A 237 -5.25 -17.97 3.49
N ILE A 238 -6.42 -17.68 2.90
CA ILE A 238 -7.02 -18.50 1.84
C ILE A 238 -6.09 -18.54 0.62
N ILE A 239 -5.61 -17.38 0.15
CA ILE A 239 -4.69 -17.30 -0.99
C ILE A 239 -3.44 -18.14 -0.72
N TYR A 240 -2.81 -17.98 0.45
CA TYR A 240 -1.60 -18.72 0.82
C TYR A 240 -1.82 -20.24 0.83
N VAL A 241 -2.87 -20.70 1.52
CA VAL A 241 -3.15 -22.15 1.67
C VAL A 241 -3.56 -22.78 0.34
N VAL A 242 -4.47 -22.15 -0.39
CA VAL A 242 -4.96 -22.68 -1.68
C VAL A 242 -3.83 -22.71 -2.69
N SER A 243 -3.06 -21.63 -2.84
CA SER A 243 -1.91 -21.63 -3.74
C SER A 243 -0.86 -22.68 -3.37
N GLY A 244 -0.60 -22.90 -2.08
CA GLY A 244 0.33 -23.95 -1.63
C GLY A 244 -0.16 -25.35 -1.99
N ILE A 245 -1.43 -25.67 -1.74
CA ILE A 245 -2.01 -26.98 -2.09
C ILE A 245 -1.95 -27.22 -3.60
N PHE A 246 -2.33 -26.24 -4.41
CA PHE A 246 -2.32 -26.40 -5.86
C PHE A 246 -0.90 -26.41 -6.43
N ALA A 247 0.05 -25.69 -5.83
CA ALA A 247 1.47 -25.84 -6.15
C ALA A 247 1.96 -27.27 -5.92
N SER A 248 1.69 -27.84 -4.74
CA SER A 248 2.02 -29.23 -4.41
C SER A 248 1.35 -30.22 -5.36
N LEU A 249 0.07 -29.98 -5.70
CA LEU A 249 -0.69 -30.82 -6.61
C LEU A 249 -0.11 -30.79 -8.04
N SER A 250 0.19 -29.60 -8.57
CA SER A 250 0.83 -29.44 -9.88
C SER A 250 2.17 -30.16 -9.95
N SER A 251 2.96 -30.08 -8.89
CA SER A 251 4.24 -30.80 -8.78
C SER A 251 4.06 -32.31 -8.85
N VAL A 252 3.21 -32.91 -8.00
CA VAL A 252 3.07 -34.38 -7.98
C VAL A 252 2.46 -34.93 -9.25
N LEU A 253 1.53 -34.20 -9.88
CA LEU A 253 0.96 -34.59 -11.17
C LEU A 253 2.01 -34.59 -12.28
N TYR A 254 2.87 -33.57 -12.31
CA TYR A 254 3.97 -33.51 -13.25
C TYR A 254 5.00 -34.61 -13.00
N GLN A 255 5.37 -34.81 -11.74
CA GLN A 255 6.36 -35.81 -11.36
C GLN A 255 5.90 -37.23 -11.70
N GLN A 256 4.61 -37.51 -11.52
CA GLN A 256 3.99 -38.76 -11.94
C GLN A 256 4.03 -38.92 -13.46
N SER A 257 3.75 -37.86 -14.24
CA SER A 257 3.67 -37.95 -15.70
C SER A 257 5.03 -38.23 -16.34
N ILE A 258 6.11 -37.73 -15.74
CA ILE A 258 7.48 -37.98 -16.20
C ILE A 258 8.17 -39.17 -15.49
N GLY A 259 7.48 -39.82 -14.55
CA GLY A 259 8.01 -40.93 -13.76
C GLY A 259 9.25 -40.58 -12.94
N GLY A 260 9.42 -39.33 -12.54
CA GLY A 260 10.64 -38.91 -11.86
C GLY A 260 10.60 -39.19 -10.34
N TYR A 261 11.72 -38.96 -9.65
CA TYR A 261 11.88 -39.32 -8.23
C TYR A 261 12.14 -38.13 -7.27
N SER A 262 11.81 -36.90 -7.67
CA SER A 262 12.02 -35.70 -6.88
C SER A 262 11.17 -35.69 -5.61
N ILE A 263 11.77 -35.24 -4.52
CA ILE A 263 11.14 -35.04 -3.22
C ILE A 263 11.25 -33.55 -2.90
N SER A 264 10.11 -32.91 -2.65
CA SER A 264 10.06 -31.46 -2.43
C SER A 264 9.47 -31.09 -1.08
N ALA A 265 9.92 -29.96 -0.56
CA ALA A 265 9.49 -29.36 0.69
C ALA A 265 9.80 -27.86 0.64
N GLY A 266 8.85 -27.03 1.05
CA GLY A 266 9.04 -25.59 1.13
C GLY A 266 7.75 -24.80 1.01
N ALA A 267 7.73 -23.62 1.62
CA ALA A 267 6.65 -22.66 1.50
C ALA A 267 6.60 -21.95 0.13
N SER A 268 7.63 -22.12 -0.71
CA SER A 268 7.85 -21.32 -1.92
C SER A 268 6.67 -21.36 -2.89
N GLY A 269 6.03 -22.51 -3.13
CA GLY A 269 4.84 -22.59 -3.98
C GLY A 269 3.70 -21.67 -3.52
N ALA A 270 3.44 -21.60 -2.21
CA ALA A 270 2.46 -20.68 -1.64
C ALA A 270 2.91 -19.21 -1.78
N ILE A 271 4.20 -18.93 -1.56
CA ILE A 271 4.77 -17.57 -1.72
C ILE A 271 4.66 -17.10 -3.18
N TYR A 272 4.92 -17.96 -4.16
CA TYR A 272 4.68 -17.67 -5.58
C TYR A 272 3.19 -17.37 -5.85
N GLY A 273 2.27 -18.06 -5.18
CA GLY A 273 0.85 -17.71 -5.23
C GLY A 273 0.52 -16.35 -4.64
N VAL A 274 1.08 -16.01 -3.48
CA VAL A 274 0.95 -14.66 -2.91
C VAL A 274 1.48 -13.61 -3.89
N MET A 275 2.61 -13.88 -4.56
CA MET A 275 3.15 -13.03 -5.61
C MET A 275 2.18 -12.86 -6.79
N GLY A 276 1.56 -13.95 -7.27
CA GLY A 276 0.56 -13.91 -8.34
C GLY A 276 -0.67 -13.08 -7.95
N ALA A 277 -1.17 -13.23 -6.72
CA ALA A 277 -2.28 -12.43 -6.21
C ALA A 277 -1.90 -10.93 -6.10
N LEU A 278 -0.70 -10.62 -5.64
CA LEU A 278 -0.20 -9.24 -5.58
C LEU A 278 -0.06 -8.64 -6.98
N LEU A 279 0.38 -9.41 -7.98
CA LEU A 279 0.46 -8.96 -9.37
C LEU A 279 -0.89 -8.48 -9.88
N VAL A 280 -1.94 -9.29 -9.69
CA VAL A 280 -3.31 -8.92 -10.08
C VAL A 280 -3.71 -7.60 -9.44
N ARG A 281 -3.44 -7.43 -8.13
CA ARG A 281 -3.77 -6.21 -7.42
C ARG A 281 -3.03 -4.98 -7.96
N ILE A 282 -1.75 -5.12 -8.31
CA ILE A 282 -0.93 -4.05 -8.88
C ILE A 282 -1.44 -3.66 -10.27
N VAL A 283 -1.79 -4.65 -11.10
CA VAL A 283 -2.33 -4.43 -12.45
C VAL A 283 -3.70 -3.77 -12.39
N GLU A 284 -4.57 -4.17 -11.47
CA GLU A 284 -5.85 -3.52 -11.21
C GLU A 284 -5.69 -2.09 -10.70
N GLY A 285 -4.70 -1.83 -9.86
CA GLY A 285 -4.41 -0.51 -9.27
C GLY A 285 -3.53 0.42 -10.11
N ARG A 286 -3.16 0.02 -11.34
CA ARG A 286 -2.35 0.73 -12.35
C ARG A 286 -1.45 1.90 -11.86
N ARG A 287 -0.37 1.57 -11.11
CA ARG A 287 0.82 2.40 -10.76
C ARG A 287 0.86 3.22 -9.45
N LYS A 288 0.11 2.90 -8.39
CA LYS A 288 0.27 3.60 -7.09
C LYS A 288 1.12 2.89 -6.01
N ASN A 289 1.62 1.68 -6.24
CA ASN A 289 2.45 0.95 -5.27
C ASN A 289 3.78 0.46 -5.87
N MET A 290 4.70 1.40 -6.15
CA MET A 290 6.07 1.09 -6.57
C MET A 290 6.83 0.23 -5.56
N SER A 291 6.55 0.38 -4.26
CA SER A 291 7.16 -0.44 -3.21
C SER A 291 6.80 -1.93 -3.34
N ALA A 292 5.53 -2.27 -3.62
CA ALA A 292 5.10 -3.66 -3.80
C ALA A 292 5.71 -4.28 -5.07
N PHE A 293 5.80 -3.50 -6.15
CA PHE A 293 6.41 -3.94 -7.40
C PHE A 293 7.92 -4.22 -7.23
N SER A 294 8.66 -3.32 -6.57
CA SER A 294 10.08 -3.51 -6.27
C SER A 294 10.32 -4.70 -5.32
N LYS A 295 9.46 -4.89 -4.32
CA LYS A 295 9.52 -6.08 -3.43
C LYS A 295 9.28 -7.38 -4.20
N MET A 296 8.31 -7.40 -5.13
CA MET A 296 8.09 -8.57 -6.00
C MET A 296 9.30 -8.85 -6.89
N GLY A 297 9.90 -7.83 -7.49
CA GLY A 297 11.13 -7.99 -8.28
C GLY A 297 12.29 -8.54 -7.46
N LEU A 298 12.52 -8.00 -6.26
CA LEU A 298 13.55 -8.50 -5.33
C LEU A 298 13.27 -9.95 -4.91
N VAL A 299 12.03 -10.29 -4.56
CA VAL A 299 11.67 -11.64 -4.14
C VAL A 299 11.77 -12.63 -5.28
N LEU A 300 11.41 -12.25 -6.50
CA LEU A 300 11.61 -13.08 -7.69
C LEU A 300 13.09 -13.41 -7.89
N ILE A 301 13.98 -12.42 -7.75
CA ILE A 301 15.43 -12.63 -7.82
C ILE A 301 15.89 -13.60 -6.74
N LEU A 302 15.47 -13.39 -5.48
CA LEU A 302 15.86 -14.25 -4.36
C LEU A 302 15.36 -15.68 -4.51
N LEU A 303 14.14 -15.88 -5.02
CA LEU A 303 13.57 -17.21 -5.25
C LEU A 303 14.30 -17.95 -6.39
N ILE A 304 14.66 -17.23 -7.46
CA ILE A 304 15.47 -17.79 -8.56
C ILE A 304 16.87 -18.17 -8.05
N MET A 305 17.53 -17.30 -7.27
CA MET A 305 18.86 -17.58 -6.71
C MET A 305 18.84 -18.74 -5.70
N ALA A 306 17.81 -18.82 -4.86
CA ALA A 306 17.61 -19.94 -3.93
C ALA A 306 17.39 -21.26 -4.69
N GLY A 307 16.70 -21.19 -5.83
CA GLY A 307 16.53 -22.31 -6.72
C GLY A 307 17.86 -22.83 -7.26
N GLN A 308 18.69 -21.96 -7.84
CA GLN A 308 19.95 -22.38 -8.47
C GLN A 308 20.93 -23.10 -7.53
N ASN A 309 20.86 -22.84 -6.22
CA ASN A 309 21.75 -23.45 -5.22
C ASN A 309 21.22 -24.77 -4.63
N SER A 310 19.99 -25.17 -4.93
CA SER A 310 19.41 -26.43 -4.46
C SER A 310 19.07 -27.28 -5.67
N GLY A 311 19.75 -28.41 -5.87
CA GLY A 311 19.63 -29.25 -7.08
C GLY A 311 18.25 -29.86 -7.38
N ASN A 312 17.17 -29.40 -6.71
CA ASN A 312 15.80 -29.90 -6.79
C ASN A 312 14.77 -28.75 -6.76
N VAL A 313 14.92 -27.72 -7.60
CA VAL A 313 13.92 -26.64 -7.69
C VAL A 313 12.66 -27.14 -8.37
N ASP A 314 11.56 -27.12 -7.63
CA ASP A 314 10.26 -27.49 -8.14
C ASP A 314 9.61 -26.32 -8.90
N ASN A 315 10.14 -26.04 -10.10
CA ASN A 315 9.66 -24.95 -10.95
C ASN A 315 8.17 -25.10 -11.32
N ILE A 316 7.68 -26.34 -11.39
CA ILE A 316 6.27 -26.62 -11.68
C ILE A 316 5.39 -26.25 -10.49
N ALA A 317 5.82 -26.55 -9.25
CA ALA A 317 5.12 -26.05 -8.07
C ALA A 317 5.05 -24.52 -8.07
N HIS A 318 6.12 -23.82 -8.45
CA HIS A 318 6.15 -22.35 -8.49
C HIS A 318 5.15 -21.79 -9.52
N ILE A 319 5.11 -22.35 -10.72
CA ILE A 319 4.15 -21.95 -11.76
C ILE A 319 2.72 -22.23 -11.30
N GLY A 320 2.45 -23.43 -10.78
CA GLY A 320 1.13 -23.82 -10.30
C GLY A 320 0.63 -22.92 -9.17
N GLY A 321 1.50 -22.61 -8.22
CA GLY A 321 1.23 -21.67 -7.12
C GLY A 321 0.91 -20.28 -7.64
N PHE A 322 1.76 -19.72 -8.51
CA PHE A 322 1.59 -18.39 -9.09
C PHE A 322 0.27 -18.23 -9.85
N VAL A 323 -0.05 -19.17 -10.74
CA VAL A 323 -1.30 -19.15 -11.52
C VAL A 323 -2.51 -19.23 -10.60
N THR A 324 -2.48 -20.14 -9.60
CA THR A 324 -3.55 -20.26 -8.60
C THR A 324 -3.73 -18.96 -7.84
N GLY A 325 -2.62 -18.32 -7.44
CA GLY A 325 -2.62 -17.03 -6.77
C GLY A 325 -3.26 -15.91 -7.59
N MET A 326 -2.96 -15.84 -8.89
CA MET A 326 -3.62 -14.91 -9.80
C MET A 326 -5.14 -15.14 -9.85
N ILE A 327 -5.57 -16.39 -9.98
CA ILE A 327 -7.00 -16.74 -10.00
C ILE A 327 -7.66 -16.31 -8.68
N CYS A 328 -7.07 -16.62 -7.53
CA CYS A 328 -7.59 -16.19 -6.24
C CYS A 328 -7.64 -14.66 -6.09
N GLY A 329 -6.63 -13.95 -6.62
CA GLY A 329 -6.60 -12.49 -6.68
C GLY A 329 -7.79 -11.92 -7.48
N ILE A 330 -8.03 -12.45 -8.69
CA ILE A 330 -9.15 -12.05 -9.56
C ILE A 330 -10.48 -12.33 -8.87
N VAL A 331 -10.66 -13.52 -8.30
CA VAL A 331 -11.89 -13.89 -7.58
C VAL A 331 -12.11 -12.95 -6.39
N SER A 332 -11.08 -12.68 -5.60
CA SER A 332 -11.16 -11.74 -4.48
C SER A 332 -11.59 -10.34 -4.94
N TYR A 333 -11.07 -9.86 -6.06
CA TYR A 333 -11.46 -8.58 -6.65
C TYR A 333 -12.93 -8.55 -7.06
N LEU A 334 -13.39 -9.57 -7.81
CA LEU A 334 -14.78 -9.67 -8.28
C LEU A 334 -15.78 -9.70 -7.12
N LEU A 335 -15.46 -10.42 -6.04
CA LEU A 335 -16.31 -10.51 -4.84
C LEU A 335 -16.41 -9.18 -4.09
N VAL A 336 -15.36 -8.35 -4.09
CA VAL A 336 -15.39 -7.02 -3.48
C VAL A 336 -16.23 -6.07 -4.31
N ASN A 337 -16.04 -6.05 -5.63
CA ASN A 337 -16.76 -5.15 -6.51
C ASN A 337 -18.27 -5.46 -6.57
N ARG A 338 -18.67 -6.74 -6.55
CA ARG A 338 -20.10 -7.09 -6.46
C ARG A 338 -20.78 -6.53 -5.21
N LYS A 339 -20.13 -6.64 -4.04
CA LYS A 339 -20.65 -6.05 -2.80
C LYS A 339 -20.79 -4.53 -2.87
N ASN A 340 -19.94 -3.84 -3.63
CA ASN A 340 -20.05 -2.39 -3.76
C ASN A 340 -21.21 -1.98 -4.68
N ILE A 341 -21.58 -2.83 -5.64
CA ILE A 341 -22.70 -2.59 -6.57
C ILE A 341 -24.03 -2.95 -5.91
N GLU A 342 -24.09 -4.01 -5.10
CA GLU A 342 -25.33 -4.43 -4.39
C GLU A 342 -25.69 -3.54 -3.20
N ASN A 343 -24.78 -2.68 -2.73
CA ASN A 343 -25.00 -1.73 -1.63
C ASN A 343 -25.19 -0.28 -2.11
N GLN A 344 -25.36 -0.06 -3.42
CA GLN A 344 -25.80 1.19 -4.05
C GLN A 344 -27.22 1.01 -4.55
#